data_AF-A0A915IAF3-F1
#
_entry.id   AF-A0A915IAF3-F1
#
_cell.length_a   1.000
_cell.length_b   1.000
_cell.length_c   1.000
_cell.angle_alpha   90.00
_cell.angle_beta   90.00
_cell.angle_gamma   90.00
#
_symmetry.space_group_name_H-M   'P 1'
#
loop_
_entity.id
_entity.type
_entity.pdbx_description
1 polymer ?
#
loop_
_entity_poly.entity_id
_entity_poly.type
_entity_poly.pdbx_seq_one_letter_code
_entity_poly.pdbx_strand_id
1 'polypeptide(L)'
;QQNQFRAFALAKQYNAVQGTAKILRTKTGSKSFLPADKILCVEDLYVLLCQLKGVNPKRAYVNLFNQVLTETDFDFEPHTLCIYHNRRQSKFCALGLARKAWYSFK
;
A
#
# COMPACT_ATOMS: atom_id res chain seq x y z
N GLN A 1 14.55 -14.39 -15.64
CA GLN A 1 14.55 -13.89 -14.23
C GLN A 1 13.11 -13.67 -13.82
N GLN A 2 12.60 -14.43 -12.85
CA GLN A 2 11.23 -14.21 -12.35
C GLN A 2 11.22 -12.89 -11.58
N ASN A 3 10.44 -11.92 -12.06
CA ASN A 3 10.14 -10.70 -11.31
C ASN A 3 9.57 -11.11 -9.95
N GLN A 4 10.37 -10.98 -8.89
CA GLN A 4 9.87 -11.13 -7.53
C GLN A 4 8.93 -9.95 -7.29
N PHE A 5 7.63 -10.16 -7.49
CA PHE A 5 6.62 -9.21 -7.08
C PHE A 5 6.76 -8.99 -5.57
N ARG A 6 7.22 -7.81 -5.17
CA ARG A 6 7.21 -7.38 -3.77
C ARG A 6 5.88 -6.69 -3.53
N ALA A 7 5.17 -7.10 -2.49
CA ALA A 7 3.99 -6.38 -2.04
C ALA A 7 4.42 -5.32 -1.01
N PHE A 8 3.69 -4.22 -0.99
CA PHE A 8 3.91 -3.14 -0.03
C PHE A 8 2.65 -2.91 0.79
N ALA A 9 2.83 -2.59 2.07
CA ALA A 9 1.75 -2.23 2.98
C ALA A 9 2.12 -0.95 3.73
N LEU A 10 1.12 -0.10 3.99
CA LEU A 10 1.30 1.08 4.84
C LEU A 10 1.66 0.64 6.26
N ALA A 11 2.48 1.42 6.97
CA ALA A 11 2.98 1.07 8.30
C ALA A 11 1.85 0.72 9.27
N LYS A 12 0.75 1.49 9.26
CA LYS A 12 -0.43 1.23 10.10
C LYS A 12 -1.14 -0.10 9.80
N GLN A 13 -0.96 -0.64 8.60
CA GLN A 13 -1.63 -1.85 8.12
C GLN A 13 -0.67 -3.04 8.00
N TYR A 14 0.64 -2.81 8.18
CA TYR A 14 1.70 -3.77 7.93
C TYR A 14 1.46 -5.11 8.62
N ASN A 15 1.22 -5.09 9.93
CA ASN A 15 0.98 -6.30 10.72
C ASN A 15 -0.29 -7.07 10.27
N ALA A 16 -1.35 -6.34 9.94
CA ALA A 16 -2.61 -6.95 9.48
C ALA A 16 -2.43 -7.62 8.11
N VAL A 17 -1.71 -6.97 7.19
CA VAL A 17 -1.41 -7.51 5.86
C VAL A 17 -0.51 -8.75 5.97
N GLN A 18 0.54 -8.71 6.79
CA GLN A 18 1.41 -9.87 7.01
C GLN A 18 0.67 -11.05 7.65
N GLY A 19 -0.13 -10.79 8.69
CA GLY A 19 -0.95 -11.80 9.33
C GLY A 19 -1.93 -12.45 8.35
N THR A 20 -2.60 -11.64 7.53
CA THR A 20 -3.54 -12.12 6.51
C THR A 20 -2.83 -12.99 5.47
N ALA A 21 -1.68 -12.57 4.95
CA ALA A 21 -0.88 -13.35 4.01
C ALA A 21 -0.43 -14.70 4.61
N LYS A 22 0.02 -14.71 5.87
CA LYS A 22 0.38 -15.93 6.59
C LYS A 22 -0.80 -16.88 6.72
N ILE A 23 -1.98 -16.38 7.11
CA ILE A 23 -3.20 -17.19 7.27
C ILE A 23 -3.62 -17.78 5.93
N LEU A 24 -3.71 -16.98 4.88
CA LEU A 24 -4.13 -17.42 3.54
C LEU A 24 -3.20 -18.51 3.02
N ARG A 25 -1.88 -18.32 3.14
CA ARG A 25 -0.89 -19.31 2.70
C ARG A 25 -0.95 -20.60 3.50
N THR A 26 -1.12 -20.50 4.82
CA THR A 26 -1.21 -21.68 5.72
C THR A 26 -2.48 -22.48 5.45
N LYS A 27 -3.63 -21.80 5.29
CA LYS A 27 -4.92 -22.47 5.09
C LYS A 27 -5.09 -23.05 3.70
N THR A 28 -4.57 -22.40 2.66
CA THR A 28 -4.75 -22.84 1.28
C THR A 28 -3.62 -23.72 0.77
N GLY A 29 -2.46 -23.70 1.44
CA GLY A 29 -1.22 -24.29 0.91
C GLY A 29 -0.70 -23.63 -0.37
N SER A 30 -1.38 -22.58 -0.87
CA SER A 30 -1.08 -22.01 -2.18
C SER A 30 0.16 -21.14 -2.13
N LYS A 31 1.11 -21.46 -3.02
CA LYS A 31 2.30 -20.63 -3.28
C LYS A 31 1.97 -19.35 -4.05
N SER A 32 0.73 -19.21 -4.56
CA SER A 32 0.29 -17.97 -5.23
C SER A 32 0.16 -16.79 -4.27
N PHE A 33 -0.03 -17.03 -2.97
CA PHE A 33 0.01 -15.97 -1.96
C PHE A 33 1.44 -15.64 -1.58
N LEU A 34 1.77 -14.35 -1.58
CA LEU A 34 3.09 -13.86 -1.25
C LEU A 34 3.49 -14.28 0.19
N PRO A 35 4.74 -14.74 0.42
CA PRO A 35 5.23 -14.94 1.78
C PRO A 35 5.18 -13.64 2.60
N ALA A 36 4.86 -13.73 3.90
CA ALA A 36 4.74 -12.55 4.77
C ALA A 36 6.07 -11.76 4.90
N ASP A 37 7.21 -12.44 4.82
CA ASP A 37 8.57 -11.84 4.83
C ASP A 37 8.92 -11.10 3.53
N LYS A 38 8.09 -11.23 2.49
CA LYS A 38 8.24 -10.51 1.22
C LYS A 38 7.34 -9.28 1.12
N ILE A 39 6.61 -8.95 2.19
CA ILE A 39 5.78 -7.75 2.30
C ILE A 39 6.62 -6.67 2.97
N LEU A 40 6.80 -5.56 2.27
CA LEU A 40 7.61 -4.43 2.72
C LEU A 40 6.73 -3.26 3.16
N CYS A 41 7.27 -2.41 4.04
CA CYS A 41 6.61 -1.18 4.43
C CYS A 41 6.71 -0.15 3.28
N VAL A 42 5.61 0.51 2.94
CA VAL A 42 5.56 1.56 1.91
C VAL A 42 6.46 2.74 2.31
N GLU A 43 6.43 3.10 3.59
CA GLU A 43 7.20 4.19 4.16
C GLU A 43 8.71 3.92 4.08
N ASP A 44 9.14 2.68 4.32
CA ASP A 44 10.55 2.29 4.19
C ASP A 44 11.03 2.39 2.73
N LEU A 45 10.19 1.95 1.77
CA LEU A 45 10.48 2.11 0.34
C LEU A 45 10.63 3.58 -0.03
N TYR A 46 9.74 4.43 0.47
CA TYR A 46 9.76 5.85 0.17
C TYR A 46 10.99 6.55 0.75
N VAL A 47 11.38 6.24 1.99
CA VAL A 47 12.62 6.73 2.59
C VAL A 47 13.84 6.34 1.75
N LEU A 48 13.92 5.08 1.31
CA LEU A 48 14.98 4.59 0.42
C LEU A 48 15.03 5.37 -0.90
N LEU A 49 13.87 5.57 -1.54
CA LEU A 49 13.77 6.33 -2.79
C LEU A 49 14.24 7.78 -2.61
N CYS A 50 13.91 8.43 -1.50
CA CYS A 50 14.33 9.79 -1.20
C CYS A 50 15.84 9.89 -0.98
N GLN A 51 16.44 8.94 -0.24
CA GLN A 51 17.88 8.87 -0.05
C GLN A 51 18.62 8.72 -1.40
N LEU A 52 18.12 7.86 -2.29
CA LEU A 52 18.68 7.68 -3.63
C LEU A 52 18.60 8.95 -4.50
N LYS A 53 17.61 9.82 -4.24
CA LYS A 53 17.44 11.11 -4.94
C LYS A 53 18.11 12.29 -4.22
N GLY A 54 18.83 12.06 -3.10
CA GLY A 54 19.44 13.13 -2.30
C GLY A 54 18.42 14.03 -1.58
N VAL A 55 17.17 13.58 -1.42
CA VAL A 55 16.09 14.32 -0.75
C VAL A 55 16.08 13.97 0.74
N ASN A 56 15.86 14.98 1.60
CA ASN A 56 15.75 14.75 3.04
C ASN A 56 14.56 13.81 3.37
N PRO A 57 14.81 12.64 3.98
CA PRO A 57 13.80 11.61 4.18
C PRO A 57 12.70 12.02 5.17
N LYS A 58 13.00 12.89 6.14
CA LYS A 58 12.03 13.34 7.15
C LYS A 58 10.97 14.24 6.55
N ARG A 59 11.38 15.17 5.67
CA ARG A 59 10.45 16.04 4.93
C ARG A 59 9.59 15.23 3.96
N ALA A 60 10.21 14.24 3.34
CA ALA A 60 9.52 13.40 2.38
C ALA A 60 8.46 12.50 3.08
N TYR A 61 8.78 11.89 4.23
CA TYR A 61 7.84 11.08 5.00
C TYR A 61 6.56 11.86 5.36
N VAL A 62 6.70 13.11 5.79
CA VAL A 62 5.56 13.99 6.10
C VAL A 62 4.70 14.24 4.85
N ASN A 63 5.33 14.43 3.68
CA ASN A 63 4.59 14.61 2.42
C ASN A 63 3.82 13.34 2.02
N LEU A 64 4.45 12.17 2.10
CA LEU A 64 3.79 10.88 1.82
C LEU A 64 2.61 10.65 2.79
N PHE A 65 2.83 10.90 4.08
CA PHE A 65 1.77 10.79 5.09
C PHE A 65 0.59 11.70 4.75
N ASN A 66 0.85 12.96 4.41
CA ASN A 66 -0.20 13.91 4.08
C ASN A 66 -0.93 13.52 2.78
N GLN A 67 -0.23 13.11 1.72
CA GLN A 67 -0.85 12.73 0.45
C GLN A 67 -1.62 11.41 0.54
N VAL A 68 -1.05 10.37 1.15
CA VAL A 68 -1.68 9.04 1.15
C VAL A 68 -2.77 8.91 2.21
N LEU A 69 -2.58 9.54 3.37
CA LEU A 69 -3.45 9.34 4.54
C LEU A 69 -4.38 10.51 4.83
N THR A 70 -4.13 11.71 4.28
CA THR A 70 -4.97 12.90 4.54
C THR A 70 -5.61 13.53 3.31
N GLU A 71 -5.12 13.32 2.08
CA GLU A 71 -5.81 13.81 0.88
C GLU A 71 -7.11 13.03 0.62
N THR A 72 -8.23 13.72 0.82
CA THR A 72 -9.59 13.22 0.65
C THR A 72 -10.09 13.26 -0.79
N ASP A 73 -9.42 14.02 -1.67
CA ASP A 73 -9.91 14.27 -3.02
C ASP A 73 -9.90 13.00 -3.88
N PHE A 74 -8.99 12.08 -3.59
CA PHE A 74 -8.95 10.74 -4.19
C PHE A 74 -10.01 9.76 -3.64
N ASP A 75 -10.73 10.08 -2.55
CA ASP A 75 -11.70 9.14 -1.95
C ASP A 75 -12.91 8.86 -2.84
N PHE A 76 -13.17 9.72 -3.82
CA PHE A 76 -14.40 9.69 -4.63
C PHE A 76 -14.16 9.78 -6.13
N GLU A 77 -12.91 9.70 -6.59
CA GLU A 77 -12.65 9.61 -8.03
C GLU A 77 -13.29 8.35 -8.62
N PRO A 78 -14.02 8.45 -9.75
CA PRO A 78 -14.59 7.29 -10.42
C PRO A 78 -13.53 6.23 -10.69
N HIS A 79 -13.88 4.97 -10.51
CA HIS A 79 -12.99 3.82 -10.71
C HIS A 79 -11.81 3.68 -9.76
N THR A 80 -11.71 4.44 -8.66
CA THR A 80 -10.67 4.22 -7.64
C THR A 80 -11.04 3.14 -6.62
N LEU A 81 -12.33 2.99 -6.32
CA LEU A 81 -12.88 2.02 -5.36
C LEU A 81 -13.31 0.71 -6.03
N CYS A 82 -13.48 -0.36 -5.24
CA CYS A 82 -14.15 -1.57 -5.74
C CYS A 82 -15.65 -1.32 -5.93
N ILE A 83 -16.33 -2.13 -6.75
CA ILE A 83 -17.76 -1.96 -7.09
C ILE A 83 -18.64 -1.75 -5.86
N TYR A 84 -18.40 -2.54 -4.80
CA TYR A 84 -19.16 -2.45 -3.55
C TYR A 84 -18.97 -1.09 -2.86
N HIS A 85 -17.72 -0.65 -2.66
CA HIS A 85 -17.42 0.62 -1.98
C HIS A 85 -17.79 1.83 -2.84
N ASN A 86 -17.69 1.72 -4.17
CA ASN A 86 -18.13 2.74 -5.12
C ASN A 86 -19.63 3.01 -5.02
N ARG A 87 -20.46 1.95 -4.97
CA ARG A 87 -21.92 2.08 -4.82
C ARG A 87 -22.34 2.65 -3.46
N ARG A 88 -21.52 2.44 -2.42
CA ARG A 88 -21.80 2.92 -1.06
C ARG A 88 -21.10 4.23 -0.70
N GLN A 89 -20.35 4.82 -1.63
CA GLN A 89 -19.54 6.03 -1.40
C GLN A 89 -18.69 5.92 -0.12
N SER A 90 -18.09 4.75 0.11
CA SER A 90 -17.31 4.48 1.31
C SER A 90 -15.82 4.61 1.04
N LYS A 91 -15.17 5.41 1.89
CA LYS A 91 -13.73 5.73 1.82
C LYS A 91 -12.81 4.57 2.22
N PHE A 92 -13.36 3.53 2.87
CA PHE A 92 -12.58 2.45 3.47
C PHE A 92 -12.36 1.26 2.50
N CYS A 93 -11.89 1.54 1.29
CA CYS A 93 -11.60 0.50 0.30
C CYS A 93 -10.09 0.21 0.21
N ALA A 94 -9.68 -1.05 0.44
CA ALA A 94 -8.29 -1.46 0.28
C ALA A 94 -7.74 -1.20 -1.14
N LEU A 95 -8.57 -1.36 -2.18
CA LEU A 95 -8.20 -1.03 -3.56
C LEU A 95 -7.97 0.48 -3.76
N GLY A 96 -8.85 1.30 -3.19
CA GLY A 96 -8.71 2.76 -3.25
C GLY A 96 -7.44 3.22 -2.56
N LEU A 97 -7.18 2.73 -1.35
CA LEU A 97 -5.99 3.07 -0.60
C LEU A 97 -4.68 2.64 -1.29
N ALA A 98 -4.64 1.44 -1.88
CA ALA A 98 -3.49 0.99 -2.64
C ALA A 98 -3.22 1.87 -3.88
N ARG A 99 -4.28 2.33 -4.55
CA ARG A 99 -4.16 3.24 -5.69
C ARG A 99 -3.69 4.62 -5.29
N LYS A 100 -4.22 5.19 -4.20
CA LYS A 100 -3.74 6.45 -3.63
C LYS A 100 -2.24 6.39 -3.36
N ALA A 101 -1.81 5.35 -2.64
CA ALA A 101 -0.41 5.12 -2.35
C ALA A 101 0.41 5.10 -3.65
N TRP A 102 0.00 4.31 -4.64
CA TRP A 102 0.68 4.22 -5.94
C TRP A 102 0.80 5.58 -6.67
N TYR A 103 -0.25 6.40 -6.70
CA TYR A 103 -0.20 7.71 -7.34
C TYR A 103 0.74 8.68 -6.65
N SER A 104 0.88 8.61 -5.32
CA SER A 104 1.86 9.43 -4.59
C SER A 104 3.32 9.07 -4.87
N PHE A 105 3.59 7.92 -5.51
CA PHE A 105 4.94 7.52 -5.95
C PHE A 105 5.27 7.91 -7.40
N LYS A 106 4.28 8.32 -8.20
CA LYS A 106 4.51 8.79 -9.58
C LYS A 106 5.13 10.19 -9.58
#